data_AF-A0A932T9M7-F1
#
_entry.id   AF-A0A932T9M7-F1
#
_cell.length_a   1.000
_cell.length_b   1.000
_cell.length_c   1.000
_cell.angle_alpha   90.00
_cell.angle_beta   90.00
_cell.angle_gamma   90.00
#
_symmetry.space_group_name_H-M   'P 1'
#
loop_
_entity.id
_entity.type
_entity.pdbx_description
1 polymer ?
#
loop_
_entity_poly.entity_id
_entity_poly.type
_entity_poly.pdbx_seq_one_letter_code
_entity_poly.pdbx_strand_id
1 'polypeptide(L)' 'MKKICLVIVGLYINLLGAFAQVTDSSQYKIRKLRLEEVNIISSYYEQNGNNSAVTGGIGTQRLNDLSNNIELKLNKYDK' A
#
# COMPACT_ATOMS: atom_id res chain seq x y z
N MET A 1 44.76 -48.58 -7.14
CA MET A 1 45.24 -47.29 -7.69
C MET A 1 44.36 -46.79 -8.84
N LYS A 2 44.13 -47.54 -9.92
CA LYS A 2 43.32 -47.10 -11.08
C LYS A 2 41.88 -46.66 -10.74
N LYS A 3 41.22 -47.33 -9.79
CA LYS A 3 39.85 -47.00 -9.33
C LYS A 3 39.77 -45.62 -8.66
N ILE A 4 40.79 -45.24 -7.88
CA ILE A 4 40.87 -43.94 -7.21
C ILE A 4 41.10 -42.82 -8.24
N CYS A 5 41.94 -43.04 -9.24
CA CYS A 5 42.12 -42.08 -10.32
C CYS A 5 40.82 -41.80 -11.08
N LEU A 6 40.02 -42.84 -11.35
CA LEU A 6 38.73 -42.70 -12.03
C LEU A 6 37.71 -41.87 -11.23
N VAL A 7 37.66 -42.06 -9.91
CA VAL A 7 36.79 -41.28 -9.02
C VAL A 7 37.20 -39.80 -9.00
N ILE A 8 38.51 -39.52 -8.93
CA ILE A 8 39.02 -38.15 -8.93
C ILE A 8 38.69 -37.45 -10.25
N VAL A 9 38.88 -38.12 -11.39
CA VAL A 9 38.52 -37.57 -12.71
C VAL A 9 37.02 -37.29 -12.80
N GLY A 10 36.18 -38.20 -12.33
CA GLY A 10 34.72 -38.00 -12.29
C GLY A 10 34.30 -36.81 -11.41
N LEU A 11 34.97 -36.60 -10.28
CA LEU A 11 34.73 -35.46 -9.40
C LEU A 11 35.09 -34.13 -10.08
N TYR A 12 36.23 -34.08 -10.77
CA TYR A 12 36.67 -32.89 -11.51
C TYR A 12 35.70 -32.53 -12.65
N ILE A 13 35.16 -33.51 -13.36
CA ILE A 13 34.18 -33.29 -14.44
C ILE A 13 32.88 -32.69 -13.88
N ASN A 14 32.39 -33.18 -12.74
CA ASN A 14 31.19 -32.64 -12.09
C ASN A 14 31.40 -31.20 -11.59
N LEU A 15 32.61 -30.87 -11.12
CA LEU A 15 32.93 -29.52 -10.67
C LEU A 15 32.97 -28.52 -11.84
N LEU A 16 33.47 -28.94 -13.00
CA LEU A 16 33.55 -28.11 -14.21
C LEU A 16 32.17 -27.88 -14.88
N GLY A 17 31.20 -28.76 -14.65
CA GLY A 17 29.83 -28.66 -15.18
C GLY A 17 28.82 -27.98 -14.25
N ALA A 18 29.26 -27.45 -13.11
CA ALA A 18 28.38 -26.79 -12.16
C ALA A 18 28.01 -25.38 -12.64
N PHE A 19 26.79 -25.23 -13.16
CA PHE A 19 26.22 -23.92 -13.48
C PHE A 19 25.40 -23.41 -12.29
N ALA A 20 25.57 -22.14 -11.93
CA ALA A 20 24.71 -21.48 -10.95
C ALA A 20 23.30 -21.30 -11.52
N GLN A 21 22.30 -21.16 -10.64
CA GLN A 21 20.97 -20.73 -11.06
C GLN A 21 21.06 -19.37 -11.74
N VAL A 22 20.53 -19.29 -12.96
CA VAL A 22 20.36 -18.01 -13.67
C VAL A 22 19.34 -17.20 -12.90
N THR A 23 19.73 -16.01 -12.46
CA THR A 23 18.85 -15.09 -11.73
C THR A 23 17.62 -14.82 -12.58
N ASP A 24 16.46 -15.25 -12.10
CA ASP A 24 15.20 -15.08 -12.81
C ASP A 24 14.76 -13.61 -12.74
N SER A 25 15.19 -12.82 -13.72
CA SER A 25 14.77 -11.42 -13.90
C SER A 25 13.39 -11.30 -14.56
N SER A 26 12.74 -12.42 -14.91
CA SER A 26 11.43 -12.44 -15.59
C SER A 26 10.23 -12.46 -14.64
N GLN A 27 10.42 -12.82 -13.36
CA GLN A 27 9.33 -12.92 -12.38
C GLN A 27 8.90 -11.57 -11.82
N TYR A 28 9.79 -10.58 -11.80
CA TYR A 28 9.47 -9.27 -11.24
C TYR A 28 8.83 -8.35 -12.28
N LYS A 29 7.50 -8.25 -12.23
CA LYS A 29 6.73 -7.27 -13.01
C LYS A 29 6.43 -6.06 -12.14
N ILE A 30 6.88 -4.86 -12.54
CA ILE A 30 6.50 -3.61 -11.88
C ILE A 30 4.97 -3.47 -11.94
N ARG A 31 4.30 -3.44 -10.77
CA ARG A 31 2.86 -3.23 -10.68
C ARG A 31 2.55 -1.79 -10.31
N LYS A 32 1.64 -1.18 -11.07
CA LYS A 32 1.11 0.16 -10.77
C LYS A 32 0.05 0.07 -9.70
N LEU A 33 -0.10 1.14 -8.90
CA LEU A 33 -1.19 1.28 -7.95
C LEU A 33 -2.53 1.30 -8.70
N ARG A 34 -3.51 0.55 -8.21
CA ARG A 34 -4.88 0.56 -8.72
C ARG A 34 -5.72 1.48 -7.84
N LEU A 35 -6.48 2.37 -8.47
CA LEU A 35 -7.49 3.15 -7.79
C LEU A 35 -8.67 2.24 -7.44
N GLU A 36 -8.97 2.15 -6.16
CA GLU A 36 -9.98 1.25 -5.60
C GLU A 36 -11.27 2.01 -5.34
N GLU A 37 -11.19 3.16 -4.68
CA GLU A 37 -12.36 3.93 -4.25
C GLU A 37 -12.06 5.43 -4.20
N VAL A 38 -13.08 6.23 -4.47
CA VAL A 38 -13.05 7.69 -4.34
C VAL A 38 -14.29 8.10 -3.54
N ASN A 39 -14.09 8.65 -2.35
CA ASN A 39 -15.16 9.20 -1.54
C ASN A 39 -15.11 10.73 -1.56
N ILE A 40 -16.25 11.35 -1.85
CA ILE A 40 -16.42 12.80 -1.81
C ILE A 40 -17.52 13.07 -0.79
N ILE A 41 -17.15 13.69 0.32
CA ILE A 41 -18.05 13.99 1.43
C ILE A 41 -18.14 15.51 1.55
N SER A 42 -19.35 16.05 1.47
CA SER A 42 -19.63 17.46 1.72
C SER A 42 -20.62 17.55 2.88
N SER A 43 -20.36 18.45 3.81
CA SER A 43 -21.17 18.65 5.00
C SER A 43 -21.42 20.14 5.26
N TYR A 44 -22.64 20.42 5.68
CA TYR A 44 -23.13 21.73 6.06
C TYR A 44 -23.73 21.63 7.45
N TYR A 45 -23.22 22.44 8.37
CA TYR A 45 -23.76 22.54 9.72
C TYR A 45 -24.07 24.00 10.04
N GLU A 46 -25.31 24.24 10.44
CA GLU A 46 -25.77 25.57 10.84
C GLU A 46 -26.33 25.49 12.25
N GLN A 47 -25.82 26.36 13.11
CA GLN A 47 -26.26 26.49 14.50
C GLN A 47 -26.81 27.89 14.75
N ASN A 48 -28.02 27.94 15.30
CA ASN A 48 -28.63 29.15 15.82
C ASN A 48 -28.21 29.37 17.28
N GLY A 49 -27.97 30.62 17.64
CA GLY A 49 -27.55 30.99 18.99
C GLY A 49 -28.71 31.15 19.98
N ASN A 50 -29.87 30.50 19.87
CA ASN A 50 -31.06 30.91 20.66
C ASN A 50 -31.23 30.21 22.03
N ASN A 51 -30.24 29.46 22.51
CA ASN A 51 -30.33 28.65 23.74
C ASN A 51 -29.35 29.09 24.84
N SER A 52 -28.96 30.37 24.88
CA SER A 52 -28.02 30.84 25.90
C SER A 52 -28.69 31.08 27.26
N ALA A 53 -28.27 30.33 28.26
CA ALA A 53 -28.78 30.44 29.63
C ALA A 53 -28.36 31.75 30.33
N VAL A 54 -27.27 32.40 29.91
CA VAL A 54 -26.67 33.56 30.61
C VAL A 54 -27.18 34.91 30.07
N THR A 55 -27.62 34.95 28.81
CA THR A 55 -28.05 36.16 28.09
C THR A 55 -29.55 36.16 27.77
N GLY A 56 -30.34 35.41 28.54
CA GLY A 56 -31.81 35.40 28.41
C GLY A 56 -32.33 34.80 27.09
N GLY A 57 -31.66 33.76 26.57
CA GLY A 57 -31.99 33.12 25.30
C GLY A 57 -31.23 33.65 24.10
N ILE A 58 -30.57 34.82 24.18
CA ILE A 58 -29.79 35.37 23.05
C ILE A 58 -28.32 34.98 23.18
N GLY A 59 -27.93 33.88 22.55
CA GLY A 59 -26.56 33.36 22.52
C GLY A 59 -25.74 33.86 21.35
N THR A 60 -24.43 33.97 21.59
CA THR A 60 -23.42 34.35 20.58
C THR A 60 -22.93 33.16 19.75
N GLN A 61 -23.41 31.94 20.01
CA GLN A 61 -22.94 30.69 19.41
C GLN A 61 -23.49 30.46 17.98
N ARG A 62 -23.60 31.49 17.15
CA ARG A 62 -23.98 31.33 15.75
C ARG A 62 -22.78 30.78 14.98
N LEU A 63 -22.94 29.59 14.41
CA LEU A 63 -21.89 28.91 13.66
C LEU A 63 -22.45 28.42 12.35
N ASN A 64 -21.72 28.66 11.28
CA ASN A 64 -21.94 28.04 9.99
C ASN A 64 -20.64 27.35 9.60
N ASP A 65 -20.70 26.05 9.41
CA ASP A 65 -19.57 25.21 9.04
C ASP A 65 -19.85 24.51 7.71
N LEU A 66 -18.86 24.59 6.82
CA LEU A 66 -18.85 24.00 5.50
C LEU A 66 -17.58 23.16 5.40
N SER A 67 -17.73 21.85 5.34
CA SER A 67 -16.59 20.94 5.28
C SER A 67 -16.70 19.99 4.09
N ASN A 68 -15.63 19.93 3.30
CA ASN A 68 -15.50 19.07 2.13
C ASN A 68 -14.29 18.16 2.34
N ASN A 69 -14.47 16.86 2.10
CA ASN A 69 -13.44 15.85 2.20
C ASN A 69 -13.40 15.03 0.91
N ILE A 70 -12.19 14.78 0.42
CA ILE A 70 -11.91 13.93 -0.73
C ILE A 70 -10.95 12.85 -0.26
N GLU A 71 -11.43 11.61 -0.25
CA GLU A 71 -10.63 10.44 0.13
C GLU A 71 -10.38 9.57 -1.11
N LEU A 72 -9.11 9.23 -1.34
CA LEU A 72 -8.65 8.42 -2.46
C LEU A 72 -7.99 7.15 -1.92
N LYS A 73 -8.57 5.99 -2.25
CA LYS A 73 -8.03 4.69 -1.85
C LYS A 73 -7.28 4.06 -3.00
N LEU A 74 -5.97 3.90 -2.83
CA LEU A 74 -5.08 3.25 -3.78
C LEU A 74 -4.55 1.95 -3.16
N ASN A 75 -4.65 0.84 -3.89
CA ASN A 75 -4.14 -0.45 -3.44
C ASN A 75 -3.06 -0.97 -4.39
N LYS A 76 -2.03 -1.59 -3.82
CA LYS A 76 -0.93 -2.26 -4.54
C LYS A 76 -1.16 -3.77 -4.68
N TYR A 77 -2.05 -4.33 -3.86
CA TYR A 77 -2.34 -5.76 -3.78
C TYR A 77 -3.69 -6.04 -4.43
N ASP A 78 -3.73 -7.06 -5.28
CA ASP A 78 -4.96 -7.67 -5.76
C ASP A 78 -5.16 -8.96 -4.97
N LYS A 79 -6.42 -9.30 -4.70
CA LYS A 79 -6.82 -10.45 -3.90
C LYS A 79 -6.32 -11.77 -4.48
#